data_AF-A0A9Q4DI68-F1
#
_entry.id   AF-A0A9Q4DI68-F1
#
_cell.length_a   1.000
_cell.length_b   1.000
_cell.length_c   1.000
_cell.angle_alpha   90.00
_cell.angle_beta   90.00
_cell.angle_gamma   90.00
#
_symmetry.space_group_name_H-M   'P 1'
#
loop_
_entity.id
_entity.type
_entity.pdbx_description
1 polymer ?
#
loop_
_entity_poly.entity_id
_entity_poly.type
_entity_poly.pdbx_seq_one_letter_code
_entity_poly.pdbx_strand_id
1 'polypeptide(L)' 'MFYSNNPLIKHKTGLLNLAEELGNISQACKAMGMSRDTFYRYQQAVAQGGVEALLKQTRRVPNIKNRVDEHIEQAVVKF' A
#
# COMPACT_ATOMS: atom_id res chain seq x y z
N MET A 1 -7.62 -17.29 2.54
CA MET A 1 -6.53 -17.15 1.55
C MET A 1 -6.76 -16.00 0.56
N PHE A 2 -5.92 -14.97 0.63
CA PHE A 2 -5.95 -13.77 -0.21
C PHE A 2 -5.20 -14.00 -1.53
N TYR A 3 -5.91 -13.93 -2.66
CA TYR A 3 -5.33 -14.11 -3.99
C TYR A 3 -5.18 -12.78 -4.73
N SER A 4 -4.03 -12.57 -5.35
CA SER A 4 -3.75 -11.40 -6.18
C SER A 4 -2.72 -11.77 -7.26
N ASN A 5 -3.00 -11.41 -8.50
CA ASN A 5 -2.06 -11.51 -9.62
C ASN A 5 -1.14 -10.27 -9.74
N ASN A 6 -1.31 -9.26 -8.89
CA ASN A 6 -0.51 -8.05 -8.94
C ASN A 6 0.81 -8.22 -8.15
N PRO A 7 1.99 -8.14 -8.81
CA PRO A 7 3.29 -8.29 -8.14
C PRO A 7 3.52 -7.28 -7.01
N LEU A 8 2.89 -6.09 -7.08
CA LEU A 8 3.08 -5.01 -6.12
C LEU A 8 2.51 -5.31 -4.73
N ILE A 9 1.52 -6.19 -4.65
CA ILE A 9 0.88 -6.57 -3.38
C ILE A 9 1.14 -8.01 -2.96
N LYS A 10 1.84 -8.80 -3.80
CA LYS A 10 2.17 -10.20 -3.54
C LYS A 10 2.84 -10.41 -2.18
N HIS A 11 3.77 -9.54 -1.81
CA HIS A 11 4.45 -9.62 -0.50
C HIS A 11 3.49 -9.32 0.67
N LYS A 12 2.53 -8.40 0.47
CA LYS A 12 1.56 -8.02 1.49
C LYS A 12 0.52 -9.12 1.71
N THR A 13 0.00 -9.69 0.62
CA THR A 13 -0.93 -10.82 0.66
C THR A 13 -0.25 -12.07 1.21
N GLY A 14 1.03 -12.29 0.88
CA GLY A 14 1.85 -13.37 1.43
C GLY A 14 1.92 -13.34 2.96
N LEU A 15 2.09 -12.17 3.58
CA LEU A 15 2.10 -12.04 5.04
C LEU A 15 0.76 -12.43 5.67
N LEU A 16 -0.35 -11.99 5.07
CA LEU A 16 -1.68 -12.31 5.59
C LEU A 16 -1.98 -13.81 5.46
N ASN A 17 -1.60 -14.44 4.34
CA ASN A 17 -1.75 -15.88 4.13
C ASN A 17 -0.86 -16.69 5.06
N LEU A 18 0.40 -16.30 5.25
CA LEU A 18 1.32 -17.00 6.15
C LEU A 18 0.82 -16.97 7.61
N ALA A 19 0.22 -15.86 8.04
CA ALA A 19 -0.36 -15.78 9.38
C ALA A 19 -1.60 -16.68 9.54
N GLU A 20 -2.41 -16.83 8.47
CA GLU A 20 -3.56 -17.74 8.42
C GLU A 20 -3.10 -19.21 8.49
N GLU A 21 -2.08 -19.57 7.70
CA GLU A 21 -1.49 -20.93 7.67
C GLU A 21 -0.82 -21.33 8.99
N LEU A 22 -0.09 -20.41 9.63
CA LEU A 22 0.59 -20.67 10.89
C LEU A 22 -0.33 -20.54 12.12
N GLY A 23 -1.49 -19.90 11.99
CA GLY A 23 -2.32 -19.49 13.12
C GLY A 23 -1.61 -18.54 14.10
N ASN A 24 -0.47 -17.95 13.71
CA ASN A 24 0.37 -17.12 14.57
C ASN A 24 0.95 -15.91 13.83
N ILE A 25 0.40 -14.74 14.13
CA ILE A 25 0.78 -13.46 13.53
C ILE A 25 2.23 -13.10 13.86
N SER A 26 2.67 -13.31 15.10
CA SER A 26 4.03 -12.93 15.53
C SER A 26 5.09 -13.75 14.81
N GLN A 27 4.84 -15.05 14.60
CA GLN A 27 5.74 -15.94 13.87
C GLN A 27 5.80 -15.58 12.39
N ALA A 28 4.65 -15.33 11.75
CA ALA A 28 4.59 -14.89 10.36
C ALA A 28 5.33 -13.56 10.15
N CYS A 29 5.10 -12.58 11.03
CA CYS A 29 5.78 -11.28 11.02
C CYS A 29 7.30 -11.43 11.17
N LYS A 30 7.77 -12.30 12.09
CA LYS A 30 9.19 -12.59 12.28
C LYS A 30 9.82 -13.24 11.05
N ALA A 31 9.13 -14.19 10.43
CA ALA A 31 9.61 -14.89 9.24
C ALA A 31 9.73 -13.95 8.02
N MET A 32 8.81 -12.99 7.88
CA MET A 32 8.81 -12.03 6.77
C MET A 32 9.53 -10.71 7.07
N GLY A 33 10.12 -10.55 8.26
CA GLY A 33 10.83 -9.32 8.64
C GLY A 33 9.93 -8.09 8.75
N MET A 34 8.66 -8.27 9.14
CA MET A 34 7.67 -7.21 9.22
C MET A 34 7.22 -6.96 10.67
N SER A 35 6.80 -5.73 10.97
CA SER A 35 6.23 -5.41 12.27
C SER A 35 4.79 -5.91 12.38
N ARG A 36 4.37 -6.27 13.61
CA ARG A 36 2.97 -6.58 13.92
C ARG A 36 2.03 -5.42 13.59
N ASP A 37 2.48 -4.18 13.76
CA ASP A 37 1.73 -2.99 13.34
C ASP A 37 1.41 -3.03 11.84
N THR A 38 2.39 -3.36 11.00
CA THR A 38 2.18 -3.42 9.55
C THR A 38 1.17 -4.52 9.18
N PHE A 39 1.20 -5.65 9.89
CA PHE A 39 0.20 -6.71 9.72
C PHE A 39 -1.21 -6.18 9.95
N TYR A 40 -1.46 -5.54 11.10
CA TYR A 40 -2.79 -5.03 11.43
C TYR A 40 -3.26 -3.95 10.44
N ARG A 41 -2.37 -3.10 9.96
CA ARG A 41 -2.69 -2.13 8.90
C ARG A 41 -3.13 -2.80 7.61
N TYR A 42 -2.48 -3.88 7.20
CA TYR A 42 -2.87 -4.64 6.01
C TYR A 42 -4.19 -5.39 6.22
N GLN A 43 -4.37 -6.00 7.39
CA GLN A 43 -5.62 -6.66 7.76
C GLN A 43 -6.79 -5.67 7.72
N GLN A 44 -6.62 -4.48 8.30
CA GLN A 44 -7.62 -3.42 8.29
C GLN A 44 -7.93 -2.93 6.87
N ALA A 45 -6.90 -2.70 6.04
CA ALA A 45 -7.09 -2.30 4.65
C ALA A 45 -7.90 -3.36 3.88
N VAL A 46 -7.58 -4.64 4.06
CA VAL A 46 -8.33 -5.73 3.42
C VAL A 46 -9.76 -5.86 3.93
N ALA A 47 -9.98 -5.64 5.23
CA ALA A 47 -11.33 -5.63 5.79
C ALA A 47 -12.20 -4.49 5.24
N GLN A 48 -11.59 -3.34 4.91
CA GLN A 48 -12.31 -2.15 4.43
C GLN A 48 -12.52 -2.14 2.92
N GLY A 49 -11.56 -2.62 2.12
CA GLY A 49 -11.59 -2.48 0.65
C GLY A 49 -11.05 -3.70 -0.09
N GLY A 50 -11.04 -4.87 0.55
CA GLY A 50 -10.58 -6.11 -0.05
C GLY A 50 -9.08 -6.13 -0.37
N VAL A 51 -8.65 -7.13 -1.13
CA VAL A 51 -7.23 -7.31 -1.49
C VAL A 51 -6.68 -6.13 -2.29
N GLU A 52 -7.54 -5.47 -3.08
CA GLU A 52 -7.15 -4.30 -3.88
C GLU A 52 -6.76 -3.09 -3.03
N ALA A 53 -7.30 -2.96 -1.81
CA ALA A 53 -6.92 -1.89 -0.89
C ALA A 53 -5.43 -1.96 -0.44
N LEU A 54 -4.76 -3.09 -0.66
CA LEU A 54 -3.32 -3.22 -0.42
C LEU A 54 -2.47 -2.49 -1.49
N LEU A 55 -3.06 -2.11 -2.62
CA LEU A 55 -2.39 -1.25 -3.59
C LEU A 55 -2.14 0.12 -2.99
N LYS A 56 -0.90 0.60 -3.10
CA LYS A 56 -0.49 1.88 -2.52
C LYS A 56 -1.22 3.02 -3.23
N GLN A 57 -2.26 3.58 -2.62
CA GLN A 57 -3.04 4.68 -3.19
C GLN A 57 -2.32 6.04 -3.17
N THR A 58 -1.18 6.17 -2.50
CA THR A 58 -0.48 7.44 -2.38
C THR A 58 0.23 7.84 -3.67
N ARG A 59 -0.52 8.48 -4.57
CA ARG A 59 0.06 9.49 -5.46
C ARG A 59 0.39 10.71 -4.59
N ARG A 60 1.58 11.28 -4.76
CA ARG A 60 1.87 12.62 -4.22
C ARG A 60 0.85 13.57 -4.84
N VAL A 61 0.03 14.19 -4.01
CA VAL A 61 -0.85 15.27 -4.46
C VAL A 61 -0.01 16.54 -4.55
N PRO A 62 -0.08 17.30 -5.66
CA PRO A 62 0.57 18.61 -5.74
C PRO A 62 0.14 19.49 -4.56
N ASN A 63 1.10 20.10 -3.87
CA ASN A 63 0.78 21.13 -2.90
C ASN A 63 0.44 22.41 -3.66
N ILE A 64 -0.85 22.80 -3.67
CA ILE A 64 -1.32 23.99 -4.38
C ILE A 64 -0.58 25.26 -3.92
N LYS A 65 -0.13 25.31 -2.66
CA LYS A 65 0.66 26.44 -2.14
C LYS A 65 2.04 26.59 -2.79
N ASN A 66 2.55 25.53 -3.42
CA ASN A 66 3.82 25.54 -4.15
C ASN A 66 3.62 25.76 -5.65
N ARG A 67 2.39 26.04 -6.11
CA ARG A 67 2.10 26.30 -7.52
C ARG A 67 2.64 27.69 -7.89
N VAL A 68 3.36 27.77 -9.00
CA VAL A 68 3.81 29.04 -9.57
C VAL A 68 2.63 29.78 -10.19
N ASP A 69 2.79 31.08 -10.47
CA ASP A 69 1.76 31.85 -11.18
C ASP A 69 1.35 31.19 -12.49
N GLU A 70 0.06 31.31 -12.81
CA GLU A 70 -0.56 30.63 -13.95
C GLU A 70 0.16 30.93 -15.28
N HIS A 71 0.61 32.17 -15.47
CA HIS A 71 1.33 32.57 -16.68
C HIS A 71 2.65 31.79 -16.85
N ILE A 72 3.38 31.56 -15.76
CA ILE A 72 4.64 30.81 -15.76
C ILE A 72 4.36 29.33 -16.04
N GLU A 73 3.34 28.76 -15.39
CA GLU A 73 2.93 27.37 -15.63
C GLU A 73 2.53 27.13 -17.09
N GLN A 74 1.70 28.01 -17.66
CA GLN A 74 1.28 27.93 -19.05
C GLN A 74 2.46 28.06 -20.03
N ALA A 75 3.45 28.89 -19.72
CA ALA A 75 4.64 29.03 -20.56
C ALA A 75 5.47 27.74 -20.59
N VAL A 76 5.61 27.05 -19.45
CA VAL A 76 6.35 25.78 -19.33
C VAL A 76 5.61 24.63 -20.01
N VAL A 77 4.28 24.54 -19.86
CA VAL A 77 3.48 23.45 -20.45
C VAL A 77 3.41 23.52 -21.98
N LYS A 78 3.53 24.72 -22.56
CA LYS A 78 3.49 24.93 -24.02
C LYS A 78 4.81 24.60 -24.73
N PHE A 79 5.89 24.31 -24.00
CA PHE A 79 7.21 23.98 -24.52
C PHE A 79 7.41 22.46 -24.55
#